data_AF-A0A921R665-F1
#
_entry.id   AF-A0A921R665-F1
#
_cell.length_a   1.000
_cell.length_b   1.000
_cell.length_c   1.000
_cell.angle_alpha   90.00
_cell.angle_beta   90.00
_cell.angle_gamma   90.00
#
_symmetry.space_group_name_H-M   'P 1'
#
loop_
_entity.id
_entity.type
_entity.pdbx_description
1 polymer ?
#
loop_
_entity_poly.entity_id
_entity_poly.type
_entity_poly.pdbx_seq_one_letter_code
_entity_poly.pdbx_strand_id
1 'polypeptide(L)'
;MGAAGSSILGADGEWGETSLGDMPESCVAAVLLYLDPPEICQVARLNRAFRGAASADCVWAAKLPANYRYLAALAAAADDEGRGDGDANGKRFSLAARKKEIYARLCRSTLFDAGTKEFWILKDKGGLCISISSKAMTITGIDDRRYWSHLATEESRFHSVAYLQQIWWLEVDGELEFCFPAGAYSLFFHLHLGRPYRRMGRRLCGTEHVHGWDVTPTRFQLTTSDEQQATSEYYLHLHEQGGWKLYHVGDFVVSDSDEPIKLKFSMMQIDCTHTKGGLCVDSVFIYPKGYKPEKASIVDT
;
A
#
# COMPACT_ATOMS: atom_id res chain seq x y z
N MET A 1 -9.58 -86.02 -4.42
CA MET A 1 -9.75 -85.54 -5.81
C MET A 1 -11.22 -85.18 -5.98
N GLY A 2 -11.54 -83.89 -6.06
CA GLY A 2 -12.92 -83.45 -6.18
C GLY A 2 -13.05 -81.94 -6.41
N ALA A 3 -14.02 -81.63 -7.26
CA ALA A 3 -14.70 -80.37 -7.51
C ALA A 3 -13.99 -79.31 -8.39
N ALA A 4 -14.49 -79.24 -9.62
CA ALA A 4 -14.57 -78.01 -10.40
C ALA A 4 -15.39 -76.94 -9.66
N GLY A 5 -14.98 -75.68 -9.80
CA GLY A 5 -15.74 -74.52 -9.40
C GLY A 5 -15.48 -73.40 -10.40
N SER A 6 -16.41 -73.20 -11.32
CA SER A 6 -16.53 -71.98 -12.11
C SER A 6 -17.00 -70.86 -11.18
N SER A 7 -16.33 -69.72 -11.17
CA SER A 7 -16.89 -68.49 -10.60
C SER A 7 -17.03 -67.44 -11.69
N ILE A 8 -18.30 -67.22 -12.02
CA ILE A 8 -18.87 -66.11 -12.78
C ILE A 8 -19.14 -64.97 -11.78
N LEU A 9 -19.04 -63.72 -12.24
CA LEU A 9 -19.36 -62.43 -11.55
C LEU A 9 -18.25 -61.93 -10.58
N GLY A 10 -17.85 -60.66 -10.58
CA GLY A 10 -18.51 -59.47 -11.12
C GLY A 10 -17.56 -58.57 -11.90
N ALA A 11 -18.12 -57.89 -12.90
CA ALA A 11 -17.58 -56.64 -13.39
C ALA A 11 -17.75 -55.62 -12.25
N ASP A 12 -16.77 -55.57 -11.36
CA ASP A 12 -16.55 -54.35 -10.58
C ASP A 12 -16.16 -53.30 -11.61
N GLY A 13 -17.08 -52.38 -11.90
CA GLY A 13 -16.72 -51.17 -12.59
C GLY A 13 -15.64 -50.51 -11.75
N GLU A 14 -14.39 -50.59 -12.20
CA GLU A 14 -13.34 -49.70 -11.75
C GLU A 14 -13.84 -48.29 -12.05
N TRP A 15 -14.45 -47.65 -11.04
CA TRP A 15 -14.42 -46.21 -10.96
C TRP A 15 -12.94 -45.90 -10.81
N GLY A 16 -12.24 -45.77 -11.94
CA GLY A 16 -10.83 -45.41 -11.95
C GLY A 16 -10.66 -44.24 -11.02
N GLU A 17 -9.76 -44.37 -10.05
CA GLU A 17 -9.60 -43.40 -8.97
C GLU A 17 -9.44 -42.00 -9.56
N THR A 18 -10.52 -41.22 -9.58
CA THR A 18 -10.48 -39.87 -10.13
C THR A 18 -9.69 -39.01 -9.17
N SER A 19 -8.50 -38.58 -9.59
CA SER A 19 -7.64 -37.76 -8.78
C SER A 19 -7.96 -36.28 -9.01
N LEU A 20 -7.55 -35.42 -8.08
CA LEU A 20 -7.65 -33.96 -8.23
C LEU A 20 -6.88 -33.43 -9.47
N GLY A 21 -5.99 -34.25 -10.05
CA GLY A 21 -5.23 -33.95 -11.25
C GLY A 21 -5.99 -34.17 -12.56
N ASP A 22 -7.10 -34.91 -12.53
CA ASP A 22 -7.92 -35.26 -13.70
C ASP A 22 -9.03 -34.23 -13.98
N MET A 23 -9.14 -33.21 -13.13
CA MET A 23 -10.14 -32.15 -13.25
C MET A 23 -9.81 -31.22 -14.43
N PRO A 24 -10.78 -30.86 -15.28
CA PRO A 24 -10.58 -29.88 -16.34
C PRO A 24 -10.11 -28.54 -15.81
N GLU A 25 -9.18 -27.89 -16.51
CA GLU A 25 -8.63 -26.60 -16.09
C GLU A 25 -9.70 -25.51 -15.93
N SER A 26 -10.80 -25.58 -16.69
CA SER A 26 -11.94 -24.67 -16.56
C SER A 26 -12.67 -24.81 -15.22
N CYS A 27 -12.85 -26.04 -14.73
CA CYS A 27 -13.44 -26.30 -13.42
C CYS A 27 -12.51 -25.83 -12.30
N VAL A 28 -11.21 -26.09 -12.43
CA VAL A 28 -10.21 -25.60 -11.48
C VAL A 28 -10.17 -24.07 -11.46
N ALA A 29 -10.17 -23.42 -12.63
CA ALA A 29 -10.18 -21.96 -12.74
C ALA A 29 -11.39 -21.33 -12.04
N ALA A 30 -12.57 -21.95 -12.11
CA ALA A 30 -13.75 -21.49 -11.39
C ALA A 30 -13.54 -21.51 -9.87
N VAL A 31 -12.87 -22.53 -9.33
CA VAL A 31 -12.49 -22.58 -7.90
C VAL A 31 -11.47 -21.50 -7.56
N LEU A 32 -10.45 -21.32 -8.41
CA LEU A 32 -9.39 -20.33 -8.20
C LEU A 32 -9.91 -18.89 -8.13
N LEU A 33 -11.02 -18.57 -8.78
CA LEU A 33 -11.62 -17.22 -8.72
C LEU A 33 -12.05 -16.82 -7.30
N TYR A 34 -12.36 -17.80 -6.43
CA TYR A 34 -12.74 -17.56 -5.04
C TYR A 34 -11.55 -17.50 -4.07
N LEU A 35 -10.35 -17.84 -4.53
CA LEU A 35 -9.13 -17.83 -3.72
C LEU A 35 -8.39 -16.51 -3.85
N ASP A 36 -7.67 -16.10 -2.82
CA ASP A 36 -6.79 -14.94 -2.90
C ASP A 36 -5.52 -15.26 -3.71
N PRO A 37 -4.86 -14.29 -4.36
CA PRO A 37 -3.68 -14.52 -5.19
C PRO A 37 -2.54 -15.30 -4.51
N PRO A 38 -2.23 -15.12 -3.21
CA PRO A 38 -1.27 -15.97 -2.52
C PRO A 38 -1.70 -17.43 -2.46
N GLU A 39 -2.98 -17.69 -2.19
CA GLU A 39 -3.58 -19.03 -2.14
C GLU A 39 -3.57 -19.67 -3.52
N ILE A 40 -3.92 -18.93 -4.57
CA ILE A 40 -3.80 -19.37 -5.98
C ILE A 40 -2.38 -19.86 -6.26
N CYS A 41 -1.36 -19.13 -5.80
CA CYS A 41 0.04 -19.51 -5.98
C CYS A 41 0.44 -20.76 -5.18
N GLN A 42 -0.17 -20.97 -4.00
CA GLN A 42 0.04 -22.18 -3.20
C GLN A 42 -0.60 -23.40 -3.88
N VAL A 43 -1.86 -23.32 -4.28
CA VAL A 43 -2.58 -24.45 -4.90
C VAL A 43 -2.03 -24.80 -6.28
N ALA A 44 -1.45 -23.83 -7.01
CA ALA A 44 -0.72 -24.06 -8.26
C ALA A 44 0.46 -25.05 -8.13
N ARG A 45 0.94 -25.30 -6.91
CA ARG A 45 2.03 -26.24 -6.62
C ARG A 45 1.55 -27.68 -6.42
N LEU A 46 0.25 -27.90 -6.23
CA LEU A 46 -0.30 -29.21 -5.86
C LEU A 46 -0.28 -30.19 -7.03
N ASN A 47 -0.73 -29.79 -8.22
CA ASN A 47 -0.71 -30.64 -9.41
C ASN A 47 -0.66 -29.83 -10.72
N ARG A 48 -0.61 -30.53 -11.86
CA ARG A 48 -0.51 -29.91 -13.19
C ARG A 48 -1.76 -29.11 -13.59
N ALA A 49 -2.96 -29.63 -13.32
CA ALA A 49 -4.22 -28.96 -13.64
C ALA A 49 -4.35 -27.61 -12.90
N PHE A 50 -4.03 -27.59 -11.60
CA PHE A 50 -4.00 -26.36 -10.80
C PHE A 50 -2.91 -25.40 -11.27
N ARG A 51 -1.74 -25.89 -11.68
CA ARG A 51 -0.68 -25.04 -12.25
C ARG A 51 -1.10 -24.37 -13.56
N GLY A 52 -1.74 -25.12 -14.44
CA GLY A 52 -2.27 -24.63 -15.71
C GLY A 52 -3.34 -23.57 -15.49
N ALA A 53 -4.37 -23.91 -14.72
CA ALA A 53 -5.47 -23.00 -14.38
C ALA A 53 -4.99 -21.74 -13.65
N ALA A 54 -4.05 -21.84 -12.71
CA ALA A 54 -3.49 -20.69 -11.99
C ALA A 54 -2.60 -19.78 -12.85
N SER A 55 -2.30 -20.17 -14.09
CA SER A 55 -1.56 -19.35 -15.06
C SER A 55 -2.48 -18.73 -16.11
N ALA A 56 -3.78 -19.07 -16.11
CA ALA A 56 -4.76 -18.56 -17.06
C ALA A 56 -5.11 -17.10 -16.79
N ASP A 57 -5.19 -16.29 -17.85
CA ASP A 57 -5.48 -14.86 -17.73
C ASP A 57 -6.88 -14.58 -17.18
N CYS A 58 -7.86 -15.47 -17.35
CA CYS A 58 -9.21 -15.31 -16.80
C CYS A 58 -9.21 -15.21 -15.27
N VAL A 59 -8.35 -15.99 -14.59
CA VAL A 59 -8.23 -15.97 -13.12
C VAL A 59 -7.67 -14.61 -12.67
N TRP A 60 -6.59 -14.16 -13.30
CA TRP A 60 -5.91 -12.91 -12.92
C TRP A 60 -6.64 -11.66 -13.40
N ALA A 61 -7.45 -11.75 -14.46
CA ALA A 61 -8.33 -10.68 -14.89
C ALA A 61 -9.31 -10.25 -13.79
N ALA A 62 -9.84 -11.22 -13.03
CA ALA A 62 -10.77 -10.96 -11.94
C ALA A 62 -10.09 -10.40 -10.68
N LYS A 63 -8.76 -10.58 -10.55
CA LYS A 63 -7.99 -10.09 -9.40
C LYS A 63 -7.31 -8.74 -9.65
N LEU A 64 -7.16 -8.35 -10.91
CA LEU A 64 -6.60 -7.06 -11.28
C LEU A 64 -7.63 -5.95 -11.06
N PRO A 65 -7.20 -4.76 -10.57
CA PRO A 65 -8.06 -3.58 -10.54
C PRO A 65 -8.58 -3.19 -11.92
N ALA A 66 -9.74 -2.55 -12.02
CA ALA A 66 -10.32 -2.14 -13.31
C ALA A 66 -9.37 -1.24 -14.13
N ASN A 67 -8.69 -0.31 -13.46
CA ASN A 67 -7.70 0.60 -14.04
C ASN A 67 -6.28 0.00 -14.17
N TYR A 68 -6.10 -1.33 -14.10
CA TYR A 68 -4.77 -1.94 -14.09
C TYR A 68 -3.88 -1.54 -15.28
N ARG A 69 -4.48 -1.18 -16.43
CA ARG A 69 -3.75 -0.73 -17.62
C ARG A 69 -3.04 0.60 -17.37
N TYR A 70 -3.70 1.54 -16.69
CA TYR A 70 -3.10 2.80 -16.26
C TYR A 70 -1.95 2.54 -15.29
N LEU A 71 -2.19 1.73 -14.25
CA LEU A 71 -1.18 1.37 -13.26
C LEU A 71 0.03 0.67 -13.90
N ALA A 72 -0.21 -0.23 -14.86
CA ALA A 72 0.83 -0.95 -15.57
C ALA A 72 1.64 -0.02 -16.48
N ALA A 73 1.00 0.96 -17.13
CA ALA A 73 1.70 1.95 -17.95
C ALA A 73 2.60 2.83 -17.08
N LEU A 74 2.10 3.28 -15.92
CA LEU A 74 2.88 4.05 -14.96
C LEU A 74 4.08 3.25 -14.40
N ALA A 75 3.89 1.95 -14.14
CA ALA A 75 4.97 1.05 -13.73
C ALA A 75 6.01 0.82 -14.82
N ALA A 76 5.59 0.69 -16.08
CA ALA A 76 6.52 0.55 -17.21
C ALA A 76 7.36 1.81 -17.41
N ALA A 77 6.75 3.00 -17.30
CA ALA A 77 7.46 4.27 -17.42
C ALA A 77 8.51 4.45 -16.31
N ALA A 78 8.16 4.10 -15.06
CA ALA A 78 9.10 4.17 -13.94
C ALA A 78 10.31 3.21 -14.09
N ASP A 79 10.10 2.03 -14.68
CA ASP A 79 11.18 1.07 -14.93
C ASP A 79 12.17 1.58 -16.01
N ASP A 80 11.70 2.38 -16.96
CA ASP A 80 12.54 3.00 -17.99
C ASP A 80 13.37 4.16 -17.43
N GLU A 81 12.81 4.99 -16.54
CA GLU A 81 13.54 6.11 -15.90
C GLU A 81 14.61 5.64 -14.90
N GLY A 82 14.38 4.53 -14.19
CA GLY A 82 15.31 4.00 -13.19
C GLY A 82 16.55 3.31 -13.75
N ARG A 83 16.60 3.03 -15.06
CA ARG A 83 17.73 2.40 -15.75
C ARG A 83 18.66 3.45 -16.33
N GLY A 84 19.66 3.85 -15.55
CA GLY A 84 20.89 4.43 -16.12
C GLY A 84 21.55 3.44 -17.10
N ASP A 85 22.35 3.99 -18.02
CA ASP A 85 22.97 3.41 -19.24
C ASP A 85 23.81 2.10 -19.08
N GLY A 86 23.74 1.39 -17.95
CA GLY A 86 24.71 0.36 -17.57
C GLY A 86 24.20 -1.05 -17.27
N ASP A 87 22.89 -1.29 -17.09
CA ASP A 87 22.41 -2.64 -16.71
C ASP A 87 21.49 -3.21 -17.78
N ALA A 88 22.03 -3.85 -18.83
CA ALA A 88 21.23 -4.38 -19.94
C ALA A 88 20.45 -5.68 -19.64
N ASN A 89 20.50 -6.22 -18.40
CA ASN A 89 20.03 -7.58 -18.11
C ASN A 89 18.69 -7.69 -17.36
N GLY A 90 18.09 -6.56 -16.95
CA GLY A 90 16.78 -6.55 -16.30
C GLY A 90 15.66 -6.66 -17.34
N LYS A 91 14.88 -7.74 -17.23
CA LYS A 91 13.70 -7.99 -18.06
C LYS A 91 12.75 -6.79 -17.97
N ARG A 92 12.64 -6.02 -19.06
CA ARG A 92 11.68 -4.91 -19.19
C ARG A 92 10.28 -5.39 -18.87
N PHE A 93 9.56 -4.64 -18.04
CA PHE A 93 8.14 -4.88 -17.85
C PHE A 93 7.40 -4.49 -19.13
N SER A 94 6.66 -5.45 -19.69
CA SER A 94 5.88 -5.23 -20.91
C SER A 94 4.39 -5.20 -20.58
N LEU A 95 3.68 -4.24 -21.15
CA LEU A 95 2.22 -4.19 -21.13
C LEU A 95 1.57 -5.41 -21.82
N ALA A 96 2.32 -6.13 -22.67
CA ALA A 96 1.89 -7.37 -23.31
C ALA A 96 2.15 -8.63 -22.45
N ALA A 97 2.66 -8.47 -21.23
CA ALA A 97 2.86 -9.58 -20.32
C ALA A 97 1.52 -10.24 -19.91
N ARG A 98 1.57 -11.51 -19.51
CA ARG A 98 0.38 -12.20 -18.95
C ARG A 98 -0.15 -11.42 -17.75
N LYS A 99 -1.46 -11.49 -17.51
CA LYS A 99 -2.12 -10.77 -16.41
C LYS A 99 -1.55 -11.12 -15.03
N LYS A 100 -1.11 -12.37 -14.85
CA LYS A 100 -0.36 -12.81 -13.67
C LYS A 100 0.93 -12.04 -13.44
N GLU A 101 1.69 -11.80 -14.50
CA GLU A 101 2.96 -11.06 -14.43
C GLU A 101 2.72 -9.58 -14.15
N ILE A 102 1.66 -9.01 -14.75
CA ILE A 102 1.20 -7.64 -14.45
C ILE A 102 0.86 -7.52 -12.97
N TYR A 103 0.04 -8.43 -12.42
CA TYR A 103 -0.32 -8.42 -11.01
C TYR A 103 0.92 -8.49 -10.11
N ALA A 104 1.84 -9.40 -10.42
CA ALA A 104 3.09 -9.56 -9.65
C ALA A 104 4.00 -8.32 -9.73
N ARG A 105 4.02 -7.59 -10.86
CA ARG A 105 4.74 -6.33 -11.00
C ARG A 105 4.09 -5.20 -10.21
N LEU A 106 2.77 -5.08 -10.25
CA LEU A 106 2.02 -4.06 -9.53
C LEU A 106 2.08 -4.25 -8.00
N CYS A 107 2.29 -5.48 -7.53
CA CYS A 107 2.54 -5.76 -6.11
C CYS A 107 3.89 -5.19 -5.61
N ARG A 108 4.78 -4.78 -6.52
CA ARG A 108 6.04 -4.11 -6.18
C ARG A 108 5.82 -2.62 -6.17
N SER A 109 6.47 -1.95 -5.23
CA SER A 109 6.41 -0.49 -5.11
C SER A 109 6.97 0.17 -6.35
N THR A 110 6.20 1.10 -6.89
CA THR A 110 6.53 1.86 -8.08
C THR A 110 6.58 3.32 -7.70
N LEU A 111 7.77 3.90 -7.81
CA LEU A 111 7.98 5.33 -7.62
C LEU A 111 7.46 6.11 -8.83
N PHE A 112 6.87 7.26 -8.58
CA PHE A 112 6.44 8.20 -9.60
C PHE A 112 6.59 9.63 -9.06
N ASP A 113 6.31 10.64 -9.89
CA ASP A 113 6.40 12.05 -9.50
C ASP A 113 7.78 12.40 -8.91
N ALA A 114 8.82 12.20 -9.73
CA ALA A 114 10.23 12.36 -9.36
C ALA A 114 10.68 11.56 -8.12
N GLY A 115 10.00 10.44 -7.84
CA GLY A 115 10.30 9.57 -6.71
C GLY A 115 9.80 10.10 -5.36
N THR A 116 8.93 11.10 -5.36
CA THR A 116 8.33 11.65 -4.14
C THR A 116 7.00 10.97 -3.77
N LYS A 117 6.45 10.17 -4.69
CA LYS A 117 5.26 9.35 -4.47
C LYS A 117 5.53 7.92 -4.91
N GLU A 118 4.84 6.97 -4.29
CA GLU A 118 4.90 5.57 -4.70
C GLU A 118 3.52 4.92 -4.62
N PHE A 119 3.28 3.92 -5.45
CA PHE A 119 2.07 3.09 -5.37
C PHE A 119 2.41 1.60 -5.47
N TRP A 120 1.51 0.76 -4.97
CA TRP A 120 1.55 -0.70 -5.10
C TRP A 120 0.14 -1.27 -4.89
N ILE A 121 -0.10 -2.50 -5.33
CA ILE A 121 -1.32 -3.22 -4.96
C ILE A 121 -1.04 -4.23 -3.84
N LEU A 122 -2.02 -4.41 -2.96
CA LEU A 122 -1.97 -5.43 -1.92
C LEU A 122 -1.98 -6.83 -2.55
N LYS A 123 -1.11 -7.72 -2.06
CA LYS A 123 -0.94 -9.06 -2.64
C LYS A 123 -2.17 -9.94 -2.49
N ASP A 124 -2.90 -9.79 -1.40
CA ASP A 124 -4.08 -10.56 -1.00
C ASP A 124 -5.34 -10.14 -1.75
N LYS A 125 -5.67 -8.84 -1.76
CA LYS A 125 -6.96 -8.35 -2.27
C LYS A 125 -6.86 -7.51 -3.54
N GLY A 126 -5.65 -7.24 -4.03
CA GLY A 126 -5.43 -6.39 -5.21
C GLY A 126 -5.75 -4.92 -4.98
N GLY A 127 -6.05 -4.49 -3.75
CA GLY A 127 -6.40 -3.12 -3.43
C GLY A 127 -5.21 -2.18 -3.63
N LEU A 128 -5.44 -1.02 -4.26
CA LEU A 128 -4.41 -0.01 -4.50
C LEU A 128 -4.01 0.69 -3.19
N CYS A 129 -2.70 0.83 -3.00
CA CYS A 129 -2.09 1.63 -1.94
C CYS A 129 -1.20 2.70 -2.55
N ILE A 130 -1.20 3.88 -1.94
CA ILE A 130 -0.32 5.00 -2.31
C ILE A 130 0.37 5.54 -1.06
N SER A 131 1.61 6.00 -1.23
CA SER A 131 2.37 6.75 -0.23
C SER A 131 2.92 8.02 -0.86
N ILE A 132 2.83 9.13 -0.14
CA ILE A 132 3.26 10.48 -0.57
C ILE A 132 4.28 10.99 0.43
N SER A 133 5.50 11.28 0.00
CA SER A 133 6.56 11.79 0.87
C SER A 133 6.26 13.20 1.37
N SER A 134 6.76 13.53 2.56
CA SER A 134 6.87 14.92 3.05
C SER A 134 7.56 15.87 2.06
N LYS A 135 8.44 15.36 1.18
CA LYS A 135 9.08 16.17 0.11
C LYS A 135 8.11 16.60 -1.00
N ALA A 136 6.98 15.92 -1.13
CA ALA A 136 5.95 16.26 -2.10
C ALA A 136 4.87 17.18 -1.51
N MET A 137 5.01 17.57 -0.24
CA MET A 137 4.07 18.39 0.51
C MET A 137 4.60 19.82 0.65
N THR A 138 3.68 20.77 0.75
CA THR A 138 3.98 22.15 1.11
C THR A 138 3.92 22.26 2.62
N ILE A 139 5.07 22.47 3.25
CA ILE A 139 5.19 22.53 4.71
C ILE A 139 5.61 23.94 5.11
N THR A 140 4.91 24.53 6.08
CA THR A 140 5.20 25.88 6.57
C THR A 140 6.67 26.03 7.00
N GLY A 141 7.41 26.89 6.29
CA GLY A 141 8.80 27.23 6.62
C GLY A 141 9.81 26.12 6.38
N ILE A 142 9.50 25.09 5.59
CA ILE A 142 10.36 23.91 5.36
C ILE A 142 11.77 24.23 4.86
N ASP A 143 11.92 25.32 4.10
CA ASP A 143 13.20 25.78 3.59
C ASP A 143 14.11 26.43 4.66
N ASP A 144 13.53 26.83 5.80
CA ASP A 144 14.27 27.45 6.89
C ASP A 144 14.84 26.37 7.84
N ARG A 145 16.15 26.20 7.78
CA ARG A 145 16.91 25.25 8.61
C ARG A 145 16.85 25.54 10.11
N ARG A 146 16.36 26.72 10.52
CA ARG A 146 16.09 27.05 11.93
C ARG A 146 14.84 26.35 12.45
N TYR A 147 13.87 26.09 11.56
CA TYR A 147 12.63 25.43 11.91
C TYR A 147 12.67 23.95 11.55
N TRP A 148 13.28 23.58 10.42
CA TRP A 148 13.23 22.22 9.91
C TRP A 148 14.61 21.60 9.69
N SER A 149 14.65 20.28 9.73
CA SER A 149 15.79 19.49 9.29
C SER A 149 15.31 18.23 8.59
N HIS A 150 16.02 17.78 7.55
CA HIS A 150 15.74 16.50 6.93
C HIS A 150 16.57 15.41 7.60
N LEU A 151 15.89 14.38 8.11
CA LEU A 151 16.55 13.23 8.74
C LEU A 151 16.53 12.06 7.76
N ALA A 152 17.68 11.44 7.53
CA ALA A 152 17.77 10.18 6.82
C ALA A 152 17.37 9.03 7.75
N THR A 153 16.42 8.19 7.33
CA THR A 153 15.94 7.07 8.14
C THR A 153 15.48 5.92 7.26
N GLU A 154 15.93 4.71 7.58
CA GLU A 154 15.47 3.47 6.92
C GLU A 154 14.03 3.09 7.32
N GLU A 155 13.46 3.78 8.30
CA GLU A 155 12.08 3.56 8.75
C GLU A 155 11.05 4.21 7.81
N SER A 156 11.49 5.17 7.00
CA SER A 156 10.70 5.80 5.94
C SER A 156 10.88 5.04 4.64
N ARG A 157 9.79 4.93 3.88
CA ARG A 157 9.82 4.36 2.52
C ARG A 157 10.62 5.23 1.54
N PHE A 158 10.75 6.53 1.84
CA PHE A 158 11.51 7.50 1.06
C PHE A 158 12.90 7.79 1.61
N HIS A 159 13.33 7.04 2.62
CA HIS A 159 14.62 7.17 3.30
C HIS A 159 14.86 8.55 3.93
N SER A 160 13.84 9.40 4.04
CA SER A 160 13.96 10.81 4.42
C SER A 160 12.65 11.32 5.03
N VAL A 161 12.75 12.01 6.16
CA VAL A 161 11.62 12.60 6.88
C VAL A 161 11.91 14.05 7.26
N ALA A 162 10.87 14.88 7.35
CA ALA A 162 10.98 16.25 7.82
C ALA A 162 10.84 16.30 9.34
N TYR A 163 11.87 16.79 10.04
CA TYR A 163 11.87 16.97 11.49
C TYR A 163 11.77 18.44 11.86
N LEU A 164 10.74 18.75 12.64
CA LEU A 164 10.45 20.07 13.17
C LEU A 164 11.25 20.31 14.44
N GLN A 165 12.14 21.29 14.40
CA GLN A 165 12.88 21.76 15.58
C GLN A 165 11.95 22.59 16.48
N GLN A 166 11.39 23.68 15.93
CA GLN A 166 10.47 24.55 16.64
C GLN A 166 9.67 25.43 15.66
N ILE A 167 8.38 25.67 15.90
CA ILE A 167 7.55 26.65 15.16
C ILE A 167 6.37 27.14 16.03
N TRP A 168 5.72 28.22 15.64
CA TRP A 168 4.54 28.76 16.33
C TRP A 168 3.23 28.18 15.79
N TRP A 169 3.03 28.22 14.49
CA TRP A 169 1.91 27.56 13.81
C TRP A 169 2.45 26.59 12.76
N LEU A 170 1.71 25.52 12.50
CA LEU A 170 2.05 24.54 11.48
C LEU A 170 0.88 24.32 10.53
N GLU A 171 1.18 24.34 9.25
CA GLU A 171 0.32 23.88 8.16
C GLU A 171 1.17 23.01 7.22
N VAL A 172 0.64 21.83 6.91
CA VAL A 172 1.21 20.85 5.99
C VAL A 172 0.12 20.50 4.99
N ASP A 173 0.32 20.87 3.74
CA ASP A 173 -0.62 20.64 2.65
C ASP A 173 -0.03 19.68 1.62
N GLY A 174 -0.87 18.82 1.08
CA GLY A 174 -0.50 17.98 -0.04
C GLY A 174 -1.64 17.79 -1.02
N GLU A 175 -1.26 17.54 -2.26
CA GLU A 175 -2.18 17.30 -3.35
C GLU A 175 -1.78 16.03 -4.10
N LEU A 176 -2.77 15.29 -4.58
CA LEU A 176 -2.58 14.12 -5.43
C LEU A 176 -3.67 14.10 -6.51
N GLU A 177 -3.26 14.05 -7.77
CA GLU A 177 -4.15 13.76 -8.90
C GLU A 177 -3.81 12.36 -9.42
N PHE A 178 -4.78 11.43 -9.34
CA PHE A 178 -4.54 10.03 -9.68
C PHE A 178 -5.81 9.30 -10.13
N CYS A 179 -5.70 8.40 -11.10
CA CYS A 179 -6.80 7.51 -11.51
C CYS A 179 -6.88 6.32 -10.55
N PHE A 180 -7.75 6.39 -9.54
CA PHE A 180 -7.95 5.30 -8.58
C PHE A 180 -8.85 4.20 -9.16
N PRO A 181 -8.66 2.93 -8.79
CA PRO A 181 -9.71 1.94 -8.99
C PRO A 181 -10.96 2.30 -8.18
N ALA A 182 -12.13 1.89 -8.66
CA ALA A 182 -13.37 2.06 -7.91
C ALA A 182 -13.31 1.32 -6.56
N GLY A 183 -13.72 2.01 -5.50
CA GLY A 183 -13.63 1.48 -4.14
C GLY A 183 -13.62 2.57 -3.07
N ALA A 184 -13.68 2.15 -1.82
CA ALA A 184 -13.54 3.04 -0.67
C ALA A 184 -12.08 3.03 -0.19
N TYR A 185 -11.57 4.21 0.13
CA TYR A 185 -10.20 4.43 0.58
C TYR A 185 -10.17 5.25 1.87
N SER A 186 -9.09 5.09 2.63
CA SER A 186 -8.83 5.82 3.87
C SER A 186 -7.46 6.49 3.76
N LEU A 187 -7.38 7.76 4.15
CA LEU A 187 -6.15 8.55 4.14
C LEU A 187 -5.59 8.70 5.56
N PHE A 188 -4.27 8.57 5.69
CA PHE A 188 -3.56 8.63 6.96
C PHE A 188 -2.30 9.48 6.89
N PHE A 189 -2.04 10.30 7.90
CA PHE A 189 -0.72 10.92 8.10
C PHE A 189 0.19 10.00 8.92
N HIS A 190 1.39 9.74 8.42
CA HIS A 190 2.42 8.99 9.13
C HIS A 190 3.36 9.92 9.87
N LEU A 191 3.16 10.01 11.18
CA LEU A 191 3.84 10.96 12.06
C LEU A 191 4.56 10.26 13.20
N HIS A 192 5.58 10.91 13.73
CA HIS A 192 6.30 10.47 14.92
C HIS A 192 6.68 11.66 15.77
N LEU A 193 6.47 11.57 17.09
CA LEU A 193 6.94 12.58 18.03
C LEU A 193 8.28 12.14 18.64
N GLY A 194 9.26 13.02 18.49
CA GLY A 194 10.65 12.85 18.90
C GLY A 194 11.57 12.56 17.71
N ARG A 195 12.86 12.74 17.96
CA ARG A 195 13.90 12.56 16.96
C ARG A 195 14.31 11.09 16.87
N PRO A 196 14.05 10.39 15.74
CA PRO A 196 14.51 9.02 15.58
C PRO A 196 16.03 9.01 15.39
N TYR A 197 16.72 8.12 16.12
CA TYR A 197 18.14 7.87 15.91
C TYR A 197 18.51 6.42 16.25
N ARG A 198 19.65 5.96 15.71
CA ARG A 198 20.23 4.65 16.04
C ARG A 198 21.48 4.81 16.88
N ARG A 199 21.60 4.01 17.93
CA ARG A 199 22.82 3.88 18.73
C ARG A 199 23.10 2.40 18.99
N MET A 200 24.28 1.93 18.60
CA MET A 200 24.69 0.51 18.75
C MET A 200 23.65 -0.47 18.16
N GLY A 201 23.08 -0.16 16.99
CA GLY A 201 22.07 -1.00 16.33
C GLY A 201 20.69 -1.01 17.00
N ARG A 202 20.51 -0.33 18.14
CA ARG A 202 19.20 -0.16 18.79
C ARG A 202 18.53 1.11 18.32
N ARG A 203 17.21 1.00 18.08
CA ARG A 203 16.32 2.12 17.78
C ARG A 203 16.05 2.90 19.06
N LEU A 204 16.28 4.21 19.02
CA LEU A 204 16.01 5.13 20.12
C LEU A 204 15.26 6.35 19.60
N CYS A 205 14.55 7.02 20.51
CA CYS A 205 13.82 8.25 20.23
C CYS A 205 14.26 9.32 21.23
N GLY A 206 14.75 10.45 20.71
CA GLY A 206 15.10 11.62 21.50
C GLY A 206 13.85 12.47 21.71
N THR A 207 13.33 12.53 22.93
CA THR A 207 12.07 13.22 23.25
C THR A 207 12.29 14.62 23.83
N GLU A 208 13.54 15.02 24.04
CA GLU A 208 13.95 16.25 24.73
C GLU A 208 13.43 17.55 24.10
N HIS A 209 13.12 17.53 22.79
CA HIS A 209 12.63 18.68 22.03
C HIS A 209 11.12 18.63 21.75
N VAL A 210 10.40 17.62 22.26
CA VAL A 210 8.95 17.49 22.04
C VAL A 210 8.17 18.39 23.00
N HIS A 211 7.40 19.32 22.46
CA HIS A 211 6.59 20.26 23.24
C HIS A 211 5.45 20.86 22.41
N GLY A 212 4.40 21.35 23.06
CA GLY A 212 3.35 22.20 22.47
C GLY A 212 2.23 21.49 21.69
N TRP A 213 2.36 20.19 21.43
CA TRP A 213 1.39 19.43 20.64
C TRP A 213 0.13 18.97 21.40
N ASP A 214 0.16 19.03 22.72
CA ASP A 214 -0.90 18.63 23.64
C ASP A 214 -1.82 19.79 24.07
N VAL A 215 -1.50 21.02 23.66
CA VAL A 215 -2.24 22.23 24.05
C VAL A 215 -3.56 22.36 23.27
N THR A 216 -3.49 22.25 21.95
CA THR A 216 -4.63 22.30 21.04
C THR A 216 -4.63 21.07 20.16
N PRO A 217 -5.80 20.57 19.71
CA PRO A 217 -5.83 19.46 18.80
C PRO A 217 -5.27 19.87 17.43
N THR A 218 -4.51 18.96 16.81
CA THR A 218 -4.11 19.07 15.41
C THR A 218 -5.29 18.64 14.55
N ARG A 219 -5.69 19.51 13.63
CA ARG A 219 -6.77 19.26 12.68
C ARG A 219 -6.22 18.67 11.40
N PHE A 220 -6.87 17.63 10.91
CA PHE A 220 -6.60 17.02 9.62
C PHE A 220 -7.82 17.21 8.72
N GLN A 221 -7.60 17.49 7.45
CA GLN A 221 -8.67 17.67 6.47
C GLN A 221 -8.36 16.90 5.19
N LEU A 222 -9.43 16.44 4.55
CA LEU A 222 -9.41 15.81 3.24
C LEU A 222 -10.54 16.42 2.42
N THR A 223 -10.22 16.82 1.19
CA THR A 223 -11.19 17.29 0.19
C THR A 223 -10.90 16.61 -1.15
N THR A 224 -11.94 16.20 -1.86
CA THR A 224 -11.83 15.58 -3.18
C THR A 224 -12.46 16.46 -4.26
N SER A 225 -12.13 16.22 -5.53
CA SER A 225 -12.70 16.97 -6.67
C SER A 225 -14.20 16.79 -6.85
N ASP A 226 -14.78 15.72 -6.32
CA ASP A 226 -16.21 15.41 -6.31
C ASP A 226 -16.90 15.88 -5.01
N GLU A 227 -16.31 16.87 -4.33
CA GLU A 227 -16.88 17.57 -3.17
C GLU A 227 -17.04 16.70 -1.90
N GLN A 228 -16.41 15.52 -1.82
CA GLN A 228 -16.32 14.79 -0.55
C GLN A 228 -15.35 15.51 0.38
N GLN A 229 -15.74 15.62 1.65
CA GLN A 229 -14.93 16.24 2.69
C GLN A 229 -14.93 15.40 3.97
N ALA A 230 -13.78 15.34 4.60
CA ALA A 230 -13.61 14.76 5.92
C ALA A 230 -12.70 15.64 6.77
N THR A 231 -12.96 15.65 8.07
CA THR A 231 -12.14 16.38 9.05
C THR A 231 -12.04 15.54 10.30
N SER A 232 -10.82 15.42 10.84
CA SER A 232 -10.56 14.76 12.11
C SER A 232 -9.62 15.61 12.95
N GLU A 233 -9.68 15.43 14.28
CA GLU A 233 -8.89 16.21 15.23
C GLU A 233 -8.25 15.27 16.24
N TYR A 234 -6.95 15.41 16.45
CA TYR A 234 -6.20 14.59 17.42
C TYR A 234 -5.25 15.45 18.24
N TYR A 235 -5.14 15.13 19.52
CA TYR A 235 -4.01 15.57 20.33
C TYR A 235 -2.81 14.67 20.03
N LEU A 236 -1.70 15.26 19.61
CA LEU A 236 -0.49 14.47 19.35
C LEU A 236 0.26 14.29 20.67
N HIS A 237 0.14 13.11 21.25
CA HIS A 237 0.80 12.77 22.52
C HIS A 237 2.09 12.01 22.31
N LEU A 238 3.07 12.30 23.16
CA LEU A 238 4.26 11.48 23.29
C LEU A 238 3.85 10.15 23.95
N HIS A 239 3.88 9.05 23.19
CA HIS A 239 3.56 7.74 23.73
C HIS A 239 4.79 7.07 24.34
N GLU A 240 4.60 6.41 25.49
CA GLU A 240 5.65 5.75 26.27
C GLU A 240 6.50 4.75 25.47
N GLN A 241 5.95 4.17 24.38
CA GLN A 241 6.66 3.20 23.56
C GLN A 241 7.53 3.79 22.44
N GLY A 242 7.37 5.09 22.11
CA GLY A 242 8.10 5.73 21.00
C GLY A 242 7.87 5.03 19.64
N GLY A 243 7.15 5.64 18.71
CA GLY A 243 6.89 4.96 17.44
C GLY A 243 6.09 5.75 16.44
N TRP A 244 6.24 5.37 15.18
CA TRP A 244 5.47 5.96 14.10
C TRP A 244 4.00 5.58 14.20
N LYS A 245 3.14 6.56 13.92
CA LYS A 245 1.70 6.43 14.01
C LYS A 245 1.03 6.86 12.72
N LEU A 246 -0.06 6.18 12.40
CA LEU A 246 -0.95 6.56 11.32
C LEU A 246 -2.16 7.27 11.92
N TYR A 247 -2.27 8.58 11.69
CA TYR A 247 -3.42 9.38 12.09
C TYR A 247 -4.44 9.37 10.96
N HIS A 248 -5.63 8.82 11.22
CA HIS A 248 -6.70 8.73 10.22
C HIS A 248 -7.32 10.11 9.95
N VAL A 249 -7.27 10.56 8.70
CA VAL A 249 -7.83 11.86 8.28
C VAL A 249 -9.30 11.72 7.92
N GLY A 250 -9.63 10.69 7.16
CA GLY A 250 -10.94 10.51 6.59
C GLY A 250 -10.99 9.44 5.53
N ASP A 251 -12.21 9.10 5.15
CA ASP A 251 -12.51 8.15 4.09
C ASP A 251 -13.08 8.87 2.89
N PHE A 252 -12.82 8.34 1.69
CA PHE A 252 -13.42 8.80 0.45
C PHE A 252 -13.77 7.60 -0.45
N VAL A 253 -14.73 7.79 -1.35
CA VAL A 253 -15.20 6.75 -2.26
C VAL A 253 -14.92 7.14 -3.70
N VAL A 254 -14.39 6.21 -4.48
CA VAL A 254 -14.12 6.36 -5.91
C VAL A 254 -15.18 5.55 -6.65
N SER A 255 -16.00 6.23 -7.45
CA SER A 255 -17.08 5.59 -8.22
C SER A 255 -16.63 5.17 -9.62
N ASP A 256 -15.86 6.01 -10.31
CA ASP A 256 -15.34 5.78 -11.65
C ASP A 256 -13.81 5.60 -11.61
N SER A 257 -13.30 4.63 -12.36
CA SER A 257 -11.87 4.31 -12.44
C SER A 257 -11.14 4.99 -13.60
N ASP A 258 -11.89 5.59 -14.53
CA ASP A 258 -11.35 6.16 -15.76
C ASP A 258 -11.01 7.67 -15.61
N GLU A 259 -11.64 8.37 -14.67
CA GLU A 259 -11.37 9.78 -14.39
C GLU A 259 -10.36 9.97 -13.25
N PRO A 260 -9.40 10.91 -13.38
CA PRO A 260 -8.49 11.24 -12.30
C PRO A 260 -9.24 11.98 -11.18
N ILE A 261 -9.00 11.58 -9.93
CA ILE A 261 -9.50 12.29 -8.76
C ILE A 261 -8.40 13.18 -8.22
N LYS A 262 -8.74 14.45 -7.96
CA LYS A 262 -7.86 15.38 -7.26
C LYS A 262 -8.18 15.33 -5.77
N LEU A 263 -7.21 14.89 -4.98
CA LEU A 263 -7.24 14.87 -3.54
C LEU A 263 -6.42 16.04 -3.02
N LYS A 264 -6.99 16.80 -2.09
CA LYS A 264 -6.28 17.75 -1.25
C LYS A 264 -6.38 17.29 0.19
N PHE A 265 -5.25 17.26 0.88
CA PHE A 265 -5.22 16.90 2.29
C PHE A 265 -4.33 17.88 3.04
N SER A 266 -4.69 18.15 4.29
CA SER A 266 -3.93 19.04 5.14
C SER A 266 -3.85 18.55 6.58
N MET A 267 -2.80 18.97 7.27
CA MET A 267 -2.62 18.86 8.70
C MET A 267 -2.25 20.25 9.24
N MET A 268 -3.03 20.77 10.18
CA MET A 268 -2.89 22.13 10.67
C MET A 268 -3.01 22.22 12.18
N GLN A 269 -2.18 23.08 12.76
CA GLN A 269 -2.32 23.55 14.14
C GLN A 269 -1.88 25.02 14.20
N ILE A 270 -2.86 25.92 14.04
CA ILE A 270 -2.66 27.37 13.91
C ILE A 270 -2.81 28.07 15.27
N ASP A 271 -2.16 27.52 16.30
CA ASP A 271 -2.17 28.10 17.64
C ASP A 271 -0.86 28.83 17.90
N CYS A 272 -0.85 30.16 17.79
CA CYS A 272 0.35 30.96 18.01
C CYS A 272 0.64 31.26 19.49
N THR A 273 -0.07 30.64 20.45
CA THR A 273 0.14 30.91 21.89
C THR A 273 1.38 30.21 22.44
N HIS A 274 1.72 29.03 21.90
CA HIS A 274 2.86 28.22 22.35
C HIS A 274 3.66 27.69 21.17
N THR A 275 4.98 27.64 21.34
CA THR A 275 5.87 26.99 20.38
C THR A 275 5.67 25.49 20.41
N LYS A 276 5.92 24.85 19.27
CA LYS A 276 5.77 23.41 19.05
C LYS A 276 7.04 22.88 18.44
N GLY A 277 7.49 21.71 18.86
CA GLY A 277 8.73 21.13 18.38
C GLY A 277 8.76 19.62 18.50
N GLY A 278 9.73 18.99 17.84
CA GLY A 278 9.98 17.56 17.92
C GLY A 278 9.02 16.69 17.09
N LEU A 279 8.36 17.23 16.06
CA LEU A 279 7.51 16.44 15.16
C LEU A 279 8.30 15.93 13.94
N CYS A 280 8.23 14.63 13.67
CA CYS A 280 8.61 14.04 12.40
C CYS A 280 7.38 13.85 11.51
N VAL A 281 7.43 14.45 10.32
CA VAL A 281 6.49 14.20 9.22
C VAL A 281 7.20 13.31 8.20
N ASP A 282 6.71 12.08 8.03
CA ASP A 282 7.29 11.15 7.05
C ASP A 282 6.53 11.21 5.72
N SER A 283 5.29 10.73 5.73
CA SER A 283 4.50 10.51 4.53
C SER A 283 2.99 10.50 4.83
N VAL A 284 2.19 10.57 3.77
CA VAL A 284 0.75 10.32 3.80
C VAL A 284 0.47 9.02 3.06
N PHE A 285 -0.31 8.14 3.68
CA PHE A 285 -0.73 6.87 3.10
C PHE A 285 -2.19 6.90 2.70
N ILE A 286 -2.49 6.27 1.57
CA ILE A 286 -3.84 5.97 1.12
C ILE A 286 -3.95 4.45 1.02
N TYR A 287 -4.90 3.88 1.75
CA TYR A 287 -5.16 2.45 1.77
C TYR A 287 -6.60 2.15 1.40
N PRO A 288 -6.89 0.95 0.87
CA PRO A 288 -8.26 0.47 0.76
C PRO A 288 -8.92 0.47 2.15
N LYS A 289 -10.15 0.97 2.24
CA LYS A 289 -10.87 1.07 3.50
C LYS A 289 -10.99 -0.30 4.17
N GLY A 290 -10.69 -0.35 5.47
CA GLY A 290 -10.68 -1.59 6.26
C GLY A 290 -9.37 -2.39 6.19
N TYR A 291 -8.40 -1.96 5.39
CA TYR A 291 -7.03 -2.50 5.48
C TYR A 291 -6.32 -1.98 6.73
N LYS A 292 -5.78 -2.89 7.53
CA LYS A 292 -4.98 -2.57 8.71
C LYS A 292 -3.52 -2.95 8.45
N PRO A 293 -2.61 -1.99 8.24
CA PRO A 293 -1.18 -2.29 8.11
C PRO A 293 -0.63 -2.99 9.37
N GLU A 294 -0.10 -4.21 9.21
CA GLU A 294 0.35 -5.12 10.30
C GLU A 294 1.40 -4.55 11.26
N LYS A 295 2.02 -3.41 10.94
CA LYS A 295 3.14 -2.81 11.71
C LYS A 295 2.90 -1.37 12.18
N ALA A 296 1.77 -0.77 11.85
CA ALA A 296 1.51 0.61 12.20
C ALA A 296 0.44 0.69 13.29
N SER A 297 0.72 1.42 14.37
CA SER A 297 -0.30 1.80 15.32
C SER A 297 -1.18 2.87 14.69
N ILE A 298 -2.39 2.46 14.30
CA ILE A 298 -3.41 3.35 13.76
C ILE A 298 -4.07 4.09 14.93
N VAL A 299 -4.24 5.40 14.77
CA VAL A 299 -5.00 6.26 15.68
C VAL A 299 -6.29 6.64 14.95
N ASP A 300 -7.39 6.10 15.45
CA ASP A 300 -8.74 6.38 14.98
C ASP A 300 -9.42 7.37 15.94
N THR A 301 -10.35 8.16 15.40
CA THR A 301 -11.09 9.22 16.11
C THR A 301 -12.18 8.68 17.02
#